data_AF-A0A2D7VXK7-F1
#
_entry.id   AF-A0A2D7VXK7-F1
#
_cell.length_a   1.000
_cell.length_b   1.000
_cell.length_c   1.000
_cell.angle_alpha   90.00
_cell.angle_beta   90.00
_cell.angle_gamma   90.00
#
_symmetry.space_group_name_H-M   'P 1'
#
loop_
_entity.id
_entity.type
_entity.pdbx_description
1 polymer ?
#
loop_
_entity_poly.entity_id
_entity_poly.type
_entity_poly.pdbx_seq_one_letter_code
_entity_poly.pdbx_strand_id
1 'polypeptide(L)'
;MDDWDGASVTESSQASTDLQAENVLHDHIAKLWRTTGKASEWIRFDLGSAKQIKVFSMFSFNLTSSATVTLQANASDSWGSPSFSQALTIPTDSDSNVIQRIVYFLDQTYRYWRVTLADSSNTASYLDVGRMAAGTYYEPTRNIGQNFSITMFDPSEGARVAGRQTFFRNRNRYRRASVLFNLQDQTQTDKLSTVMEKVGNSKPIVLALDPTNRPSKDSMYCYLETPLSQSHQFINNYNTATLVFEEKTE
;
A
#
# COMPACT_ATOMS: atom_id res chain seq x y z
N MET A 1 6.45 -10.62 5.58
CA MET A 1 6.10 -9.77 6.74
C MET A 1 6.78 -8.46 6.45
N ASP A 2 6.01 -7.39 6.42
CA ASP A 2 6.57 -6.07 6.16
C ASP A 2 7.49 -5.68 7.34
N ASP A 3 8.59 -4.98 7.06
CA ASP A 3 9.60 -4.74 8.09
C ASP A 3 9.11 -3.81 9.19
N TRP A 4 8.12 -2.96 8.85
CA TRP A 4 7.47 -2.01 9.75
C TRP A 4 6.37 -2.63 10.63
N ASP A 5 5.78 -3.77 10.26
CA ASP A 5 4.73 -4.44 11.06
C ASP A 5 5.21 -4.85 12.46
N GLY A 6 6.51 -5.07 12.62
CA GLY A 6 7.15 -5.38 13.90
C GLY A 6 7.82 -4.18 14.56
N ALA A 7 7.66 -2.97 14.04
CA ALA A 7 8.33 -1.78 14.55
C ALA A 7 7.65 -1.26 15.83
N SER A 8 8.46 -0.67 16.71
CA SER A 8 7.90 0.16 17.79
C SER A 8 7.57 1.54 17.25
N VAL A 9 6.34 1.99 17.46
CA VAL A 9 5.81 3.25 16.92
C VAL A 9 5.88 4.36 17.96
N THR A 10 6.14 5.58 17.52
CA THR A 10 6.00 6.79 18.34
C THR A 10 5.57 7.94 17.45
N GLU A 11 4.77 8.86 17.97
CA GLU A 11 4.11 9.91 17.20
C GLU A 11 4.24 11.29 17.84
N SER A 12 3.94 12.32 17.05
CA SER A 12 3.79 13.70 17.51
C SER A 12 2.55 13.90 18.37
N SER A 13 1.43 13.34 17.90
CA SER A 13 0.12 13.47 18.52
C SER A 13 -0.82 12.36 18.07
N GLN A 14 -1.81 12.07 18.91
CA GLN A 14 -2.93 11.22 18.56
C GLN A 14 -4.22 11.74 19.20
N ALA A 15 -5.32 11.71 18.45
CA ALA A 15 -6.59 12.28 18.87
C ALA A 15 -7.27 11.44 19.97
N SER A 16 -7.09 10.13 19.95
CA SER A 16 -7.66 9.20 20.94
C SER A 16 -6.96 7.84 20.86
N THR A 17 -7.23 6.96 21.83
CA THR A 17 -6.74 5.57 21.84
C THR A 17 -7.31 4.73 20.70
N ASP A 18 -8.52 5.03 20.22
CA ASP A 18 -9.12 4.32 19.08
C ASP A 18 -8.50 4.75 17.74
N LEU A 19 -7.87 5.93 17.71
CA LEU A 19 -7.21 6.53 16.54
C LEU A 19 -5.70 6.71 16.78
N GLN A 20 -5.11 5.75 17.48
CA GLN A 20 -3.70 5.74 17.88
C GLN A 20 -2.75 5.48 16.71
N ALA A 21 -1.48 5.82 16.89
CA ALA A 21 -0.45 5.70 15.86
C ALA A 21 -0.25 4.26 15.37
N GLU A 22 -0.41 3.26 16.24
CA GLU A 22 -0.24 1.83 15.91
C GLU A 22 -1.28 1.33 14.89
N ASN A 23 -2.38 2.05 14.68
CA ASN A 23 -3.35 1.71 13.64
C ASN A 23 -2.71 1.70 12.25
N VAL A 24 -1.64 2.48 12.01
CA VAL A 24 -0.93 2.46 10.72
C VAL A 24 -0.28 1.13 10.39
N LEU A 25 -0.07 0.26 11.38
CA LEU A 25 0.48 -1.08 11.20
C LEU A 25 -0.61 -2.14 10.98
N HIS A 26 -1.88 -1.78 11.16
CA HIS A 26 -2.96 -2.74 11.08
C HIS A 26 -3.26 -3.13 9.64
N ASP A 27 -3.59 -4.39 9.40
CA ASP A 27 -3.96 -4.88 8.07
C ASP A 27 -5.27 -4.27 7.53
N HIS A 28 -6.02 -3.55 8.37
CA HIS A 28 -7.29 -2.93 7.98
C HIS A 28 -7.04 -1.46 7.70
N ILE A 29 -7.12 -1.11 6.42
CA ILE A 29 -6.86 0.23 5.91
C ILE A 29 -7.85 1.28 6.45
N ALA A 30 -9.02 0.85 6.92
CA ALA A 30 -10.02 1.70 7.58
C ALA A 30 -9.70 2.01 9.05
N LYS A 31 -8.74 1.33 9.69
CA LYS A 31 -8.24 1.76 11.00
C LYS A 31 -7.25 2.90 10.78
N LEU A 32 -7.58 4.06 11.32
CA LEU A 32 -6.84 5.29 11.07
C LEU A 32 -6.05 5.70 12.31
N TRP A 33 -4.83 6.16 12.12
CA TRP A 33 -4.19 7.10 13.03
C TRP A 33 -4.70 8.50 12.72
N ARG A 34 -5.14 9.23 13.75
CA ARG A 34 -5.58 10.62 13.63
C ARG A 34 -4.75 11.52 14.52
N THR A 35 -4.18 12.58 13.96
CA THR A 35 -3.43 13.61 14.69
C THR A 35 -4.35 14.63 15.36
N THR A 36 -3.82 15.41 16.31
CA THR A 36 -4.57 16.54 16.91
C THR A 36 -4.38 17.85 16.14
N GLY A 37 -3.35 17.95 15.30
CA GLY A 37 -3.06 19.09 14.46
C GLY A 37 -2.82 18.69 12.99
N LYS A 38 -2.38 19.65 12.19
CA LYS A 38 -2.17 19.46 10.74
C LYS A 38 -0.91 20.12 10.16
N ALA A 39 -0.19 20.91 10.95
CA ALA A 39 0.89 21.75 10.44
C ALA A 39 2.28 21.11 10.52
N SER A 40 2.49 20.19 11.47
CA SER A 40 3.80 19.59 11.72
C SER A 40 3.64 18.30 12.53
N GLU A 41 3.03 17.30 11.92
CA GLU A 41 2.81 15.99 12.53
C GLU A 41 3.87 15.00 12.08
N TRP A 42 4.18 14.01 12.90
CA TRP A 42 5.13 12.97 12.55
C TRP A 42 4.80 11.65 13.23
N ILE A 43 5.22 10.57 12.60
CA ILE A 43 5.20 9.22 13.13
C ILE A 43 6.54 8.56 12.85
N ARG A 44 7.07 7.85 13.83
CA ARG A 44 8.39 7.25 13.85
C ARG A 44 8.27 5.76 14.11
N PHE A 45 9.14 5.01 13.45
CA PHE A 45 9.26 3.56 13.53
C PHE A 45 10.69 3.22 13.97
N ASP A 46 10.83 2.54 15.11
CA ASP A 46 12.07 1.87 15.51
C ASP A 46 11.99 0.39 15.13
N LEU A 47 12.85 -0.03 14.20
CA LEU A 47 12.92 -1.40 13.69
C LEU A 47 13.73 -2.34 14.61
N GLY A 48 14.26 -1.85 15.73
CA GLY A 48 15.11 -2.58 16.69
C GLY A 48 16.56 -2.78 16.21
N SER A 49 16.75 -2.95 14.90
CA SER A 49 18.05 -3.01 14.22
C SER A 49 17.97 -2.31 12.87
N ALA A 50 19.13 -2.00 12.26
CA ALA A 50 19.14 -1.50 10.90
C ALA A 50 18.58 -2.56 9.94
N LYS A 51 17.63 -2.16 9.09
CA LYS A 51 17.04 -3.01 8.07
C LYS A 51 17.06 -2.32 6.72
N GLN A 52 17.22 -3.11 5.66
CA GLN A 52 17.16 -2.61 4.29
C GLN A 52 15.69 -2.39 3.90
N ILE A 53 15.36 -1.16 3.51
CA ILE A 53 14.04 -0.78 3.01
C ILE A 53 14.20 -0.42 1.54
N LYS A 54 13.41 -1.08 0.69
CA LYS A 54 13.42 -0.88 -0.76
C LYS A 54 12.12 -0.29 -1.31
N VAL A 55 11.05 -0.33 -0.53
CA VAL A 55 9.79 0.31 -0.86
C VAL A 55 9.18 0.89 0.41
N PHE A 56 8.59 2.07 0.28
CA PHE A 56 7.70 2.66 1.27
C PHE A 56 6.33 2.86 0.62
N SER A 57 5.28 2.63 1.38
CA SER A 57 3.91 2.81 0.95
C SER A 57 3.03 3.36 2.08
N MET A 58 2.09 4.22 1.71
CA MET A 58 1.13 4.84 2.62
C MET A 58 -0.23 4.89 1.93
N PHE A 59 -1.28 4.43 2.60
CA PHE A 59 -2.62 4.31 2.05
C PHE A 59 -3.68 4.88 2.99
N SER A 60 -4.80 5.34 2.42
CA SER A 60 -5.97 5.89 3.11
C SER A 60 -5.59 7.08 3.99
N PHE A 61 -5.60 8.28 3.41
CA PHE A 61 -5.26 9.50 4.13
C PHE A 61 -6.11 10.68 3.65
N ASN A 62 -6.31 11.68 4.49
CA ASN A 62 -7.13 12.87 4.17
C ASN A 62 -6.30 14.08 3.68
N LEU A 63 -5.05 13.87 3.30
CA LEU A 63 -4.14 14.93 2.84
C LEU A 63 -4.66 15.61 1.57
N THR A 64 -4.45 16.92 1.47
CA THR A 64 -4.67 17.71 0.25
C THR A 64 -3.49 17.57 -0.72
N SER A 65 -3.67 18.03 -1.96
CA SER A 65 -2.61 18.06 -2.96
C SER A 65 -1.48 19.03 -2.63
N SER A 66 -1.67 19.92 -1.66
CA SER A 66 -0.64 20.85 -1.18
C SER A 66 0.12 20.34 0.06
N ALA A 67 -0.30 19.18 0.60
CA ALA A 67 0.36 18.56 1.73
C ALA A 67 1.83 18.23 1.41
N THR A 68 2.68 18.40 2.40
CA THR A 68 4.08 17.97 2.35
C THR A 68 4.22 16.70 3.18
N VAL A 69 4.66 15.62 2.53
CA VAL A 69 5.00 14.35 3.16
C VAL A 69 6.50 14.14 2.98
N THR A 70 7.23 13.89 4.05
CA THR A 70 8.68 13.60 3.97
C THR A 70 8.99 12.30 4.68
N LEU A 71 9.64 11.39 3.96
CA LEU A 71 10.20 10.16 4.51
C LEU A 71 11.63 10.41 4.94
N GLN A 72 11.94 10.10 6.19
CA GLN A 72 13.24 10.34 6.79
C GLN A 72 13.74 9.07 7.47
N ALA A 73 15.07 8.91 7.50
CA ALA A 73 15.69 7.78 8.18
C ALA A 73 17.02 8.17 8.81
N ASN A 74 17.38 7.45 9.87
CA ASN A 74 18.64 7.65 10.58
C ASN A 74 19.10 6.35 11.29
N ALA A 75 20.40 6.26 11.54
CA ALA A 75 20.99 5.16 12.33
C ALA A 75 20.72 5.32 13.84
N SER A 76 20.56 6.56 14.30
CA SER A 76 20.23 6.92 15.68
C SER A 76 18.93 7.72 15.74
N ASP A 77 18.29 7.75 16.91
CA ASP A 77 17.06 8.52 17.13
C ASP A 77 17.34 10.02 17.29
N SER A 78 17.78 10.66 16.20
CA SER A 78 18.09 12.09 16.13
C SER A 78 17.62 12.68 14.82
N TRP A 79 16.95 13.82 14.88
CA TRP A 79 16.12 14.30 13.77
C TRP A 79 16.38 15.74 13.33
N GLY A 80 17.40 16.40 13.87
CA GLY A 80 17.81 17.73 13.43
C GLY A 80 18.47 17.73 12.05
N SER A 81 19.16 16.63 11.70
CA SER A 81 19.76 16.39 10.38
C SER A 81 19.72 14.89 10.08
N PRO A 82 18.57 14.37 9.60
CA PRO A 82 18.43 12.94 9.30
C PRO A 82 19.35 12.54 8.14
N SER A 83 19.93 11.35 8.21
CA SER A 83 20.86 10.85 7.19
C SER A 83 20.19 10.63 5.83
N PHE A 84 18.91 10.29 5.85
CA PHE A 84 18.06 10.23 4.67
C PHE A 84 16.84 11.12 4.87
N SER A 85 16.50 11.92 3.86
CA SER A 85 15.32 12.77 3.85
C SER A 85 14.83 12.97 2.43
N GLN A 86 13.63 12.48 2.14
CA GLN A 86 13.02 12.53 0.83
C GLN A 86 11.61 13.08 0.93
N ALA A 87 11.34 14.18 0.23
CA ALA A 87 9.99 14.68 0.03
C ALA A 87 9.25 13.75 -0.94
N LEU A 88 8.05 13.31 -0.55
CA LEU A 88 7.20 12.44 -1.36
C LEU A 88 6.11 13.27 -2.04
N THR A 89 5.89 12.99 -3.32
CA THR A 89 4.85 13.65 -4.10
C THR A 89 3.48 13.07 -3.76
N ILE A 90 2.51 13.94 -3.47
CA ILE A 90 1.09 13.56 -3.37
C ILE A 90 0.55 13.29 -4.78
N PRO A 91 0.14 12.05 -5.10
CA PRO A 91 -0.36 11.75 -6.43
C PRO A 91 -1.79 12.26 -6.60
N THR A 92 -2.07 12.81 -7.77
CA THR A 92 -3.41 13.25 -8.18
C THR A 92 -3.87 12.55 -9.45
N ASP A 93 -5.18 12.43 -9.63
CA ASP A 93 -5.78 11.98 -10.89
C ASP A 93 -5.75 13.09 -11.96
N SER A 94 -6.38 12.85 -13.11
CA SER A 94 -6.45 13.83 -14.20
C SER A 94 -7.26 15.08 -13.84
N ASP A 95 -8.14 14.97 -12.85
CA ASP A 95 -9.02 16.05 -12.39
C ASP A 95 -8.46 16.74 -11.14
N SER A 96 -7.18 16.48 -10.82
CA SER A 96 -6.47 17.00 -9.64
C SER A 96 -7.02 16.53 -8.29
N ASN A 97 -7.84 15.49 -8.24
CA ASN A 97 -8.24 14.87 -6.98
C ASN A 97 -7.08 14.05 -6.42
N VAL A 98 -6.87 14.12 -5.11
CA VAL A 98 -5.82 13.37 -4.42
C VAL A 98 -6.15 11.87 -4.48
N ILE A 99 -5.18 11.09 -4.91
CA ILE A 99 -5.21 9.64 -4.83
C ILE A 99 -4.59 9.27 -3.47
N GLN A 100 -5.37 8.64 -2.60
CA GLN A 100 -5.00 8.32 -1.21
C GLN A 100 -4.03 7.12 -1.10
N ARG A 101 -3.00 7.09 -1.95
CA ARG A 101 -1.92 6.11 -1.92
C ARG A 101 -0.63 6.77 -2.35
N ILE A 102 0.43 6.58 -1.58
CA ILE A 102 1.79 6.96 -1.95
C ILE A 102 2.59 5.67 -1.95
N VAL A 103 3.30 5.41 -3.05
CA VAL A 103 4.26 4.31 -3.14
C VAL A 103 5.56 4.88 -3.69
N TYR A 104 6.64 4.65 -2.98
CA TYR A 104 7.97 5.17 -3.29
C TYR A 104 9.01 4.07 -3.19
N PHE A 105 9.80 3.91 -4.25
CA PHE A 105 10.89 2.95 -4.32
C PHE A 105 12.20 3.63 -3.95
N LEU A 106 13.00 2.94 -3.15
CA LEU A 106 14.27 3.42 -2.60
C LEU A 106 15.22 2.23 -2.38
N ASP A 107 16.41 2.50 -1.87
CA ASP A 107 17.30 1.47 -1.33
C ASP A 107 18.15 2.10 -0.23
N GLN A 108 17.72 1.94 1.01
CA GLN A 108 18.35 2.55 2.18
C GLN A 108 18.32 1.58 3.36
N THR A 109 19.36 1.61 4.20
CA THR A 109 19.47 0.69 5.34
C THR A 109 19.65 1.48 6.63
N TYR A 110 18.59 1.56 7.43
CA TYR A 110 18.56 2.31 8.68
C TYR A 110 17.66 1.63 9.72
N ARG A 111 17.87 1.98 11.00
CA ARG A 111 17.07 1.46 12.13
C ARG A 111 15.84 2.33 12.40
N TYR A 112 16.01 3.64 12.38
CA TYR A 112 14.95 4.59 12.71
C TYR A 112 14.41 5.22 11.44
N TRP A 113 13.09 5.21 11.31
CA TRP A 113 12.37 5.82 10.20
C TRP A 113 11.33 6.79 10.74
N ARG A 114 11.10 7.89 10.02
CA ARG A 114 10.08 8.88 10.38
C ARG A 114 9.38 9.38 9.14
N VAL A 115 8.06 9.48 9.21
CA VAL A 115 7.24 10.17 8.22
C VAL A 115 6.76 11.46 8.85
N THR A 116 7.05 12.60 8.23
CA THR A 116 6.52 13.90 8.66
C THR A 116 5.45 14.38 7.68
N LEU A 117 4.36 14.90 8.23
CA LEU A 117 3.16 15.32 7.51
C LEU A 117 2.84 16.79 7.86
N ALA A 118 2.66 17.62 6.85
CA ALA A 118 2.24 19.01 7.01
C ALA A 118 1.25 19.38 5.92
N ASP A 119 0.04 19.77 6.31
CA ASP A 119 -1.05 20.15 5.41
C ASP A 119 -1.88 21.26 6.05
N SER A 120 -1.33 22.48 6.04
CA SER A 120 -1.99 23.66 6.63
C SER A 120 -3.28 24.02 5.91
N SER A 121 -3.41 23.67 4.62
CA SER A 121 -4.58 23.94 3.78
C SER A 121 -5.76 22.99 4.05
N ASN A 122 -5.53 21.88 4.74
CA ASN A 122 -6.57 20.91 5.04
C ASN A 122 -7.72 21.59 5.80
N THR A 123 -8.96 21.42 5.34
CA THR A 123 -10.12 21.96 6.04
C THR A 123 -10.43 21.17 7.31
N ALA A 124 -10.06 19.89 7.36
CA ALA A 124 -10.00 19.15 8.59
C ALA A 124 -8.90 19.73 9.49
N SER A 125 -9.18 19.88 10.79
CA SER A 125 -8.18 20.34 11.78
C SER A 125 -7.16 19.25 12.16
N TYR A 126 -7.26 18.08 11.54
CA TYR A 126 -6.49 16.87 11.82
C TYR A 126 -6.06 16.18 10.51
N LEU A 127 -5.08 15.29 10.62
CA LEU A 127 -4.65 14.40 9.55
C LEU A 127 -5.00 12.97 9.91
N ASP A 128 -5.51 12.23 8.93
CA ASP A 128 -5.78 10.80 9.02
C ASP A 128 -4.81 10.04 8.13
N VAL A 129 -4.29 8.92 8.64
CA VAL A 129 -3.54 7.94 7.85
C VAL A 129 -3.92 6.52 8.27
N GLY A 130 -4.20 5.66 7.28
CA GLY A 130 -4.70 4.31 7.48
C GLY A 130 -3.61 3.26 7.58
N ARG A 131 -2.88 2.98 6.48
CA ARG A 131 -1.86 1.93 6.47
C ARG A 131 -0.53 2.47 5.95
N MET A 132 0.53 2.30 6.71
CA MET A 132 1.91 2.49 6.26
C MET A 132 2.61 1.13 6.21
N ALA A 133 3.32 0.87 5.13
CA ALA A 133 4.11 -0.35 4.99
C ALA A 133 5.43 -0.05 4.28
N ALA A 134 6.54 -0.61 4.78
CA ALA A 134 7.84 -0.47 4.16
C ALA A 134 8.76 -1.65 4.47
N GLY A 135 9.46 -2.09 3.43
CA GLY A 135 10.32 -3.26 3.49
C GLY A 135 10.99 -3.56 2.16
N THR A 136 11.39 -4.81 1.99
CA THR A 136 11.89 -5.33 0.72
C THR A 136 10.74 -5.86 -0.14
N TYR A 137 10.93 -5.86 -1.46
CA TYR A 137 9.97 -6.41 -2.42
C TYR A 137 10.61 -7.48 -3.31
N TYR A 138 9.78 -8.34 -3.90
CA TYR A 138 10.20 -9.30 -4.90
C TYR A 138 9.75 -8.84 -6.29
N GLU A 139 10.71 -8.70 -7.20
CA GLU A 139 10.47 -8.40 -8.61
C GLU A 139 10.91 -9.61 -9.46
N PRO A 140 9.99 -10.27 -10.19
CA PRO A 140 10.33 -11.37 -11.07
C PRO A 140 11.17 -10.91 -12.26
N THR A 141 12.23 -11.65 -12.60
CA THR A 141 13.07 -11.37 -13.78
C THR A 141 12.27 -11.39 -15.09
N ARG A 142 11.26 -12.27 -15.18
CA ARG A 142 10.26 -12.26 -16.24
C ARG A 142 9.00 -11.64 -15.67
N ASN A 143 8.88 -10.32 -15.82
CA ASN A 143 7.81 -9.55 -15.23
C ASN A 143 6.45 -9.84 -15.92
N ILE A 144 5.37 -9.35 -15.33
CA ILE A 144 4.00 -9.46 -15.82
C ILE A 144 3.98 -9.00 -17.28
N GLY A 145 3.34 -9.78 -18.16
CA GLY A 145 3.19 -9.36 -19.56
C GLY A 145 2.48 -8.00 -19.65
N GLN A 146 2.68 -7.23 -20.72
CA GLN A 146 2.07 -5.90 -20.92
C GLN A 146 0.52 -5.87 -20.90
N ASN A 147 -0.12 -7.02 -20.73
CA ASN A 147 -1.58 -7.20 -20.75
C ASN A 147 -2.19 -7.28 -19.34
N PHE A 148 -1.56 -6.68 -18.32
CA PHE A 148 -2.23 -6.53 -17.03
C PHE A 148 -3.46 -5.63 -17.20
N SER A 149 -4.53 -5.92 -16.47
CA SER A 149 -5.73 -5.09 -16.48
C SER A 149 -6.10 -4.67 -15.07
N ILE A 150 -6.45 -3.39 -14.92
CA ILE A 150 -7.03 -2.85 -13.70
C ILE A 150 -8.46 -2.46 -14.04
N THR A 151 -9.43 -3.06 -13.36
CA THR A 151 -10.85 -2.80 -13.56
C THR A 151 -11.46 -2.23 -12.29
N MET A 152 -12.42 -1.31 -12.44
CA MET A 152 -13.21 -0.83 -11.31
C MET A 152 -14.41 -1.76 -11.14
N PHE A 153 -14.52 -2.41 -9.99
CA PHE A 153 -15.61 -3.32 -9.67
C PHE A 153 -16.62 -2.62 -8.74
N ASP A 154 -17.90 -2.74 -9.06
CA ASP A 154 -19.01 -2.23 -8.25
C ASP A 154 -19.83 -3.42 -7.71
N PRO A 155 -19.68 -3.78 -6.42
CA PRO A 155 -20.40 -4.89 -5.81
C PRO A 155 -21.85 -4.54 -5.40
N SER A 156 -22.38 -3.38 -5.80
CA SER A 156 -23.72 -2.94 -5.40
C SER A 156 -24.83 -3.86 -5.91
N GLU A 157 -25.79 -4.19 -5.05
CA GLU A 157 -26.88 -5.12 -5.35
C GLU A 157 -28.16 -4.36 -5.71
N GLY A 158 -28.84 -4.75 -6.80
CA GLY A 158 -30.12 -4.16 -7.22
C GLY A 158 -31.29 -5.13 -7.10
N ALA A 159 -32.35 -4.72 -6.41
CA ALA A 159 -33.63 -5.44 -6.39
C ALA A 159 -34.69 -4.66 -7.18
N ARG A 160 -35.31 -5.32 -8.18
CA ARG A 160 -36.42 -4.75 -8.95
C ARG A 160 -37.74 -5.06 -8.26
N VAL A 161 -38.54 -4.03 -7.99
CA VAL A 161 -39.89 -4.15 -7.40
C VAL A 161 -40.94 -3.92 -8.49
N ALA A 162 -42.10 -4.56 -8.35
CA ALA A 162 -43.25 -4.31 -9.22
C ALA A 162 -43.65 -2.81 -9.13
N GLY A 163 -43.62 -2.10 -10.27
CA GLY A 163 -43.76 -0.63 -10.32
C GLY A 163 -42.62 0.10 -11.04
N ARG A 164 -41.64 -0.62 -11.62
CA ARG A 164 -40.46 -0.08 -12.35
C ARG A 164 -39.47 0.72 -11.48
N GLN A 165 -39.60 0.66 -10.16
CA GLN A 165 -38.60 1.20 -9.24
C GLN A 165 -37.56 0.12 -8.91
N THR A 166 -36.27 0.47 -9.02
CA THR A 166 -35.15 -0.39 -8.61
C THR A 166 -34.52 0.23 -7.39
N PHE A 167 -34.38 -0.55 -6.31
CA PHE A 167 -33.63 -0.14 -5.13
C PHE A 167 -32.24 -0.76 -5.20
N PHE A 168 -31.22 0.08 -5.05
CA PHE A 168 -29.83 -0.37 -4.97
C PHE A 168 -29.33 -0.32 -3.53
N ARG A 169 -28.69 -1.39 -3.10
CA ARG A 169 -27.82 -1.39 -1.93
C ARG A 169 -26.42 -1.05 -2.40
N ASN A 170 -26.08 0.22 -2.25
CA ASN A 170 -24.77 0.72 -2.64
C ASN A 170 -23.70 0.11 -1.73
N ARG A 171 -22.65 -0.41 -2.35
CA ARG A 171 -21.44 -0.88 -1.68
C ARG A 171 -20.24 -0.09 -2.20
N ASN A 172 -19.13 -0.11 -1.47
CA ASN A 172 -17.93 0.57 -1.92
C ASN A 172 -17.38 -0.11 -3.18
N ARG A 173 -17.07 0.73 -4.17
CA ARG A 173 -16.35 0.31 -5.38
C ARG A 173 -14.88 0.12 -5.05
N TYR A 174 -14.25 -0.84 -5.68
CA TYR A 174 -12.82 -1.14 -5.48
C TYR A 174 -12.17 -1.57 -6.79
N ARG A 175 -10.84 -1.48 -6.88
CA ARG A 175 -10.12 -1.92 -8.07
C ARG A 175 -9.79 -3.40 -7.98
N ARG A 176 -9.87 -4.08 -9.12
CA ARG A 176 -9.44 -5.46 -9.30
C ARG A 176 -8.36 -5.52 -10.38
N ALA A 177 -7.20 -6.06 -10.04
CA ALA A 177 -6.10 -6.29 -10.97
C ALA A 177 -6.00 -7.75 -11.37
N SER A 178 -5.95 -8.00 -12.68
CA SER A 178 -5.69 -9.32 -13.24
C SER A 178 -4.31 -9.34 -13.87
N VAL A 179 -3.46 -10.24 -13.39
CA VAL A 179 -2.08 -10.38 -13.87
C VAL A 179 -1.80 -11.82 -14.28
N LEU A 180 -0.90 -11.97 -15.24
CA LEU A 180 -0.48 -13.26 -15.75
C LEU A 180 1.04 -13.28 -15.86
N PHE A 181 1.67 -14.26 -15.20
CA PHE A 181 3.09 -14.55 -15.36
C PHE A 181 3.25 -15.71 -16.34
N ASN A 182 3.78 -15.40 -17.52
CA ASN A 182 4.06 -16.38 -18.57
C ASN A 182 5.54 -16.79 -18.53
N LEU A 183 5.79 -18.07 -18.83
CA LEU A 183 7.13 -18.63 -19.02
C LEU A 183 8.08 -18.35 -17.85
N GLN A 184 7.62 -18.52 -16.62
CA GLN A 184 8.45 -18.39 -15.43
C GLN A 184 9.44 -19.56 -15.35
N ASP A 185 10.67 -19.27 -14.98
CA ASP A 185 11.64 -20.31 -14.66
C ASP A 185 11.30 -20.97 -13.31
N GLN A 186 11.93 -22.12 -13.02
CA GLN A 186 11.67 -22.85 -11.78
C GLN A 186 12.00 -22.04 -10.52
N THR A 187 13.10 -21.28 -10.53
CA THR A 187 13.54 -20.50 -9.35
C THR A 187 12.55 -19.38 -9.02
N GLN A 188 12.01 -18.73 -10.05
CA GLN A 188 10.98 -17.71 -9.92
C GLN A 188 9.68 -18.27 -9.38
N THR A 189 9.31 -19.44 -9.88
CA THR A 189 8.11 -20.17 -9.48
C THR A 189 8.20 -20.59 -8.01
N ASP A 190 9.35 -21.08 -7.57
CA ASP A 190 9.59 -21.43 -6.15
C ASP A 190 9.53 -20.19 -5.24
N LYS A 191 10.11 -19.07 -5.67
CA LYS A 191 10.01 -17.80 -4.93
C LYS A 191 8.58 -17.29 -4.84
N LEU A 192 7.84 -17.30 -5.94
CA LEU A 192 6.43 -16.89 -5.96
C LEU A 192 5.59 -17.80 -5.05
N SER A 193 5.82 -19.11 -5.09
CA SER A 193 5.18 -20.08 -4.18
C SER A 193 5.49 -19.77 -2.72
N THR A 194 6.76 -19.49 -2.40
CA THR A 194 7.17 -19.12 -1.04
C THR A 194 6.48 -17.82 -0.56
N VAL A 195 6.31 -16.85 -1.45
CA VAL A 195 5.57 -15.61 -1.12
C VAL A 195 4.10 -15.94 -0.85
N MET A 196 3.47 -16.74 -1.70
CA MET A 196 2.06 -17.13 -1.54
C MET A 196 1.81 -18.02 -0.33
N GLU A 197 2.75 -18.90 0.05
CA GLU A 197 2.65 -19.69 1.28
C GLU A 197 2.70 -18.83 2.54
N LYS A 198 3.50 -17.76 2.53
CA LYS A 198 3.63 -16.84 3.67
C LYS A 198 2.43 -15.91 3.84
N VAL A 199 1.84 -15.48 2.72
CA VAL A 199 0.74 -14.51 2.69
C VAL A 199 -0.61 -15.24 2.76
N GLY A 200 -0.71 -16.36 2.05
CA GLY A 200 -1.97 -17.04 1.74
C GLY A 200 -2.93 -16.11 1.01
N ASN A 201 -4.23 -16.39 1.17
CA ASN A 201 -5.30 -15.50 0.69
C ASN A 201 -5.79 -14.54 1.79
N SER A 202 -5.20 -14.61 2.98
CA SER A 202 -5.69 -13.93 4.18
C SER A 202 -4.99 -12.62 4.49
N LYS A 203 -3.71 -12.50 4.12
CA LYS A 203 -2.91 -11.30 4.39
C LYS A 203 -2.86 -10.40 3.16
N PRO A 204 -3.06 -9.10 3.33
CA PRO A 204 -2.91 -8.15 2.24
C PRO A 204 -1.43 -7.92 1.89
N ILE A 205 -1.18 -7.57 0.63
CA ILE A 205 0.13 -7.21 0.10
C ILE A 205 0.05 -5.90 -0.69
N VAL A 206 1.19 -5.25 -0.89
CA VAL A 206 1.31 -4.16 -1.85
C VAL A 206 1.70 -4.74 -3.20
N LEU A 207 0.81 -4.62 -4.19
CA LEU A 207 1.08 -4.95 -5.57
C LEU A 207 1.40 -3.66 -6.33
N ALA A 208 2.52 -3.63 -7.03
CA ALA A 208 2.93 -2.54 -7.92
C ALA A 208 3.09 -3.06 -9.35
N LEU A 209 2.32 -2.51 -10.29
CA LEU A 209 2.29 -2.99 -11.68
C LEU A 209 3.20 -2.17 -12.61
N ASP A 210 3.25 -0.85 -12.43
CA ASP A 210 4.13 0.06 -13.17
C ASP A 210 4.93 0.94 -12.18
N PRO A 211 5.96 0.36 -11.53
CA PRO A 211 6.73 1.05 -10.50
C PRO A 211 7.55 2.23 -11.07
N THR A 212 7.83 2.23 -12.37
CA THR A 212 8.70 3.23 -13.00
C THR A 212 7.93 4.48 -13.42
N ASN A 213 6.79 4.33 -14.10
CA ASN A 213 6.07 5.49 -14.65
C ASN A 213 4.89 5.91 -13.78
N ARG A 214 4.27 4.96 -13.07
CA ARG A 214 3.01 5.19 -12.34
C ARG A 214 3.02 4.50 -10.96
N PRO A 215 4.08 4.69 -10.15
CA PRO A 215 4.31 3.92 -8.92
C PRO A 215 3.16 3.99 -7.96
N SER A 216 2.56 5.17 -7.75
CA SER A 216 1.40 5.28 -6.86
C SER A 216 0.09 4.91 -7.55
N LYS A 217 -0.13 5.32 -8.80
CA LYS A 217 -1.44 5.13 -9.49
C LYS A 217 -1.76 3.66 -9.72
N ASP A 218 -0.78 2.89 -10.17
CA ASP A 218 -0.97 1.50 -10.58
C ASP A 218 -0.51 0.51 -9.50
N SER A 219 -0.29 1.01 -8.29
CA SER A 219 -0.12 0.19 -7.09
C SER A 219 -1.41 0.11 -6.28
N MET A 220 -1.57 -0.99 -5.54
CA MET A 220 -2.71 -1.23 -4.66
C MET A 220 -2.29 -2.04 -3.44
N TYR A 221 -3.00 -1.80 -2.33
CA TYR A 221 -3.00 -2.68 -1.17
C TYR A 221 -4.13 -3.69 -1.37
N CYS A 222 -3.81 -4.97 -1.57
CA CYS A 222 -4.75 -5.97 -2.07
C CYS A 222 -4.56 -7.33 -1.42
N TYR A 223 -5.62 -8.14 -1.40
CA TYR A 223 -5.52 -9.57 -1.16
C TYR A 223 -5.58 -10.34 -2.48
N LEU A 224 -5.07 -11.57 -2.44
CA LEU A 224 -5.16 -12.50 -3.56
C LEU A 224 -6.52 -13.23 -3.51
N GLU A 225 -7.33 -13.10 -4.56
CA GLU A 225 -8.63 -13.77 -4.68
C GLU A 225 -8.46 -15.21 -5.18
N THR A 226 -7.65 -15.39 -6.23
CA THR A 226 -7.43 -16.70 -6.87
C THR A 226 -6.19 -17.37 -6.27
N PRO A 227 -6.28 -18.63 -5.80
CA PRO A 227 -5.08 -19.35 -5.37
C PRO A 227 -4.06 -19.47 -6.51
N LEU A 228 -2.76 -19.45 -6.17
CA LEU A 228 -1.72 -19.68 -7.16
C LEU A 228 -1.82 -21.11 -7.70
N SER A 229 -2.26 -21.25 -8.95
CA SER A 229 -2.14 -22.51 -9.69
C SER A 229 -1.03 -22.40 -10.73
N GLN A 230 -0.18 -23.43 -10.78
CA GLN A 230 0.92 -23.52 -11.73
C GLN A 230 0.66 -24.66 -12.69
N SER A 231 0.93 -24.41 -13.97
CA SER A 231 0.85 -25.43 -15.02
C SER A 231 2.19 -25.49 -15.74
N HIS A 232 2.68 -26.71 -15.97
CA HIS A 232 3.87 -26.92 -16.78
C HIS A 232 3.52 -26.65 -18.24
N GLN A 233 4.21 -25.69 -18.87
CA GLN A 233 4.13 -25.55 -20.33
C GLN A 233 5.20 -26.43 -21.00
N PHE A 234 6.40 -26.49 -20.40
CA PHE A 234 7.49 -27.42 -20.72
C PHE A 234 8.24 -27.78 -19.42
N ILE A 235 9.16 -28.75 -19.46
CA ILE A 235 10.04 -29.03 -18.31
C ILE A 235 10.79 -27.75 -17.94
N ASN A 236 10.76 -27.38 -16.65
CA ASN A 236 11.36 -26.17 -16.07
C ASN A 236 10.78 -24.81 -16.52
N ASN A 237 9.69 -24.79 -17.29
CA ASN A 237 9.00 -23.56 -17.68
C ASN A 237 7.51 -23.64 -17.34
N TYR A 238 7.06 -22.69 -16.53
CA TYR A 238 5.74 -22.69 -15.92
C TYR A 238 4.93 -21.49 -16.39
N ASN A 239 3.64 -21.73 -16.67
CA ASN A 239 2.66 -20.66 -16.74
C ASN A 239 1.85 -20.66 -15.45
N THR A 240 1.77 -19.48 -14.85
CA THR A 240 0.80 -19.25 -13.78
C THR A 240 -0.58 -19.08 -14.40
N ALA A 241 -1.63 -19.50 -13.69
CA ALA A 241 -2.97 -19.04 -14.03
C ALA A 241 -3.07 -17.52 -13.78
N THR A 242 -4.07 -16.90 -14.40
CA THR A 242 -4.38 -15.50 -14.13
C THR A 242 -4.64 -15.32 -12.63
N LEU A 243 -3.78 -14.54 -11.99
CA LEU A 243 -3.93 -14.16 -10.60
C LEU A 243 -4.77 -12.89 -10.55
N VAL A 244 -5.76 -12.90 -9.67
CA VAL A 244 -6.67 -11.79 -9.46
C VAL A 244 -6.43 -11.23 -8.07
N PHE A 245 -6.20 -9.92 -8.03
CA PHE A 245 -5.96 -9.15 -6.82
C PHE A 245 -7.09 -8.16 -6.63
N GLU A 246 -7.64 -8.09 -5.42
CA GLU A 246 -8.71 -7.16 -5.07
C GLU A 246 -8.20 -6.11 -4.08
N GLU A 247 -8.36 -4.84 -4.43
CA GLU A 247 -7.98 -3.72 -3.58
C GLU A 247 -8.81 -3.72 -2.29
N LYS A 248 -8.11 -3.64 -1.17
CA LYS A 248 -8.74 -3.50 0.14
C LYS A 248 -9.19 -2.07 0.33
N THR A 249 -10.48 -1.86 0.49
CA THR A 249 -11.09 -0.54 0.72
C THR A 249 -11.61 -0.36 2.15
N GLU A 250 -11.77 -1.45 2.91
CA GLU A 250 -12.23 -1.49 4.31
C GLU A 250 -11.53 -2.62 5.11
#